data_AF-A0A259KTX2-F1
#
_entry.id   AF-A0A259KTX2-F1
#
_cell.length_a   1.000
_cell.length_b   1.000
_cell.length_c   1.000
_cell.angle_alpha   90.00
_cell.angle_beta   90.00
_cell.angle_gamma   90.00
#
_symmetry.space_group_name_H-M   'P 1'
#
loop_
_entity.id
_entity.type
_entity.pdbx_description
1 polymer ?
#
loop_
_entity_poly.entity_id
_entity_poly.type
_entity_poly.pdbx_seq_one_letter_code
_entity_poly.pdbx_strand_id
1 'polypeptide(L)' 'MANTATGEKQGVFRVDSPYQPAGDQPTAIAGLVDGIHSGLAHQTLLGVTGSGKTFTVANVIQEVQRPSIIMAHN' A
#
# COMPACT_ATOMS: atom_id res chain seq x y z
N MET A 1 28.32 -6.81 -17.57
CA MET A 1 27.28 -6.58 -18.58
C MET A 1 26.15 -7.57 -18.26
N ALA A 2 24.95 -7.24 -17.79
CA ALA A 2 24.19 -6.00 -17.77
C ALA A 2 23.35 -5.89 -16.46
N ASN A 3 23.00 -4.64 -16.15
CA ASN A 3 22.22 -4.10 -15.04
C ASN A 3 20.73 -4.47 -15.11
N THR A 4 20.12 -4.83 -13.97
CA THR A 4 18.78 -4.34 -13.59
C THR A 4 18.69 -4.25 -12.07
N ALA A 5 19.14 -3.11 -11.52
CA ALA A 5 18.70 -2.62 -10.23
C ALA A 5 17.20 -2.28 -10.30
N THR A 6 16.33 -3.23 -9.95
CA THR A 6 14.95 -2.90 -9.62
C THR A 6 14.98 -2.27 -8.23
N GLY A 7 14.55 -1.01 -8.11
CA GLY A 7 14.62 -0.22 -6.87
C GLY A 7 13.70 -0.76 -5.78
N GLU A 8 14.08 -1.88 -5.15
CA GLU A 8 13.41 -2.38 -3.96
C GLU A 8 13.60 -1.36 -2.83
N LYS A 9 12.50 -0.74 -2.41
CA LYS A 9 12.49 0.09 -1.19
C LYS A 9 12.88 -0.80 -0.01
N GLN A 10 14.05 -0.54 0.56
CA GLN A 10 14.55 -1.25 1.74
C GLN A 10 13.70 -0.86 2.95
N GLY A 11 13.05 -1.84 3.58
CA GLY A 11 12.17 -1.65 4.73
C GLY A 11 11.86 -2.97 5.43
N VAL A 12 11.35 -2.90 6.66
CA VAL A 12 10.95 -4.07 7.46
C VAL A 12 9.72 -4.75 6.86
N PHE A 13 8.77 -3.97 6.35
CA PHE A 13 7.58 -4.51 5.70
C PHE A 13 7.80 -4.65 4.20
N ARG A 14 7.54 -5.84 3.67
CA ARG A 14 7.58 -6.16 2.25
C ARG A 14 6.36 -7.00 1.89
N VAL A 15 5.60 -6.55 0.89
CA VAL A 15 4.53 -7.29 0.26
C VAL A 15 5.17 -8.34 -0.64
N ASP A 16 4.93 -9.60 -0.32
CA ASP A 16 5.26 -10.73 -1.17
C ASP A 16 4.03 -11.12 -1.99
N SER A 17 4.07 -10.86 -3.29
CA SER A 17 2.96 -11.10 -4.21
C SER A 17 3.47 -11.23 -5.64
N PRO A 18 2.92 -12.16 -6.44
CA PRO A 18 3.21 -12.24 -7.87
C PRO A 18 2.49 -11.13 -8.67
N TYR A 19 1.59 -10.37 -8.03
CA TYR A 19 0.79 -9.33 -8.66
C TYR A 19 1.35 -7.94 -8.34
N GLN A 20 1.28 -7.04 -9.32
CA GLN A 20 1.54 -5.62 -9.13
C GLN A 20 0.22 -4.85 -8.96
N PRO A 21 0.23 -3.70 -8.26
CA PRO A 21 -0.94 -2.84 -8.20
C PRO A 21 -1.44 -2.47 -9.59
N ALA A 22 -2.76 -2.60 -9.82
CA ALA A 22 -3.38 -2.37 -11.12
C ALA A 22 -4.71 -1.62 -11.00
N GLY A 23 -5.22 -1.11 -12.12
CA GLY A 23 -6.42 -0.28 -12.14
C GLY A 23 -6.24 0.98 -11.30
N ASP A 24 -7.19 1.26 -10.39
CA ASP A 24 -7.14 2.43 -9.50
C ASP A 24 -6.25 2.23 -8.27
N GLN A 25 -5.70 1.03 -8.05
CA GLN A 25 -4.89 0.73 -6.88
C GLN A 25 -3.64 1.62 -6.76
N PRO A 26 -2.83 1.88 -7.80
CA PRO A 26 -1.65 2.73 -7.69
C PRO A 26 -1.99 4.14 -7.20
N THR A 27 -3.05 4.74 -7.74
CA THR A 27 -3.54 6.07 -7.34
C THR A 27 -4.06 6.07 -5.92
N ALA A 28 -4.83 5.05 -5.52
CA ALA A 28 -5.33 4.91 -4.15
C ALA A 28 -4.20 4.75 -3.13
N ILE A 29 -3.17 3.94 -3.45
CA ILE A 29 -1.98 3.77 -2.61
C ILE A 29 -1.26 5.11 -2.45
N ALA A 30 -0.97 5.79 -3.55
CA ALA A 30 -0.27 7.07 -3.54
C ALA A 30 -1.01 8.12 -2.69
N GLY A 31 -2.32 8.25 -2.86
CA GLY A 31 -3.13 9.19 -2.09
C GLY A 31 -3.15 8.89 -0.59
N LEU A 32 -3.29 7.61 -0.22
CA LEU A 32 -3.28 7.21 1.20
C LEU A 32 -1.91 7.45 1.86
N VAL A 33 -0.83 7.12 1.15
CA VAL A 33 0.55 7.35 1.62
C VAL A 33 0.82 8.85 1.80
N ASP A 34 0.45 9.67 0.82
CA ASP A 34 0.60 11.13 0.91
C ASP A 34 -0.19 11.72 2.07
N GLY A 35 -1.44 11.28 2.26
CA GLY A 35 -2.25 11.69 3.41
C GLY A 35 -1.63 11.31 4.76
N ILE A 36 -1.01 10.13 4.85
CA ILE A 36 -0.30 9.69 6.07
C ILE A 36 0.91 10.59 6.33
N HIS A 37 1.71 10.89 5.30
CA HIS A 37 2.90 11.75 5.42
C HIS A 37 2.53 13.22 5.70
N SER A 38 1.38 13.68 5.21
CA SER A 38 0.82 15.00 5.47
C SER A 38 0.20 15.14 6.87
N GLY A 39 0.18 14.06 7.67
CA GLY A 39 -0.35 14.08 9.03
C GLY A 39 -1.87 14.04 9.11
N LEU A 40 -2.58 13.60 8.06
CA LEU A 40 -4.03 13.44 8.10
C LEU A 40 -4.40 12.38 9.15
N ALA A 41 -5.23 12.77 10.11
CA ALA A 41 -5.69 11.87 11.17
C ALA A 41 -6.66 10.79 10.66
N HIS A 42 -7.47 11.11 9.64
CA HIS A 42 -8.52 10.24 9.12
C HIS A 42 -8.51 10.23 7.60
N GLN A 43 -8.61 9.04 7.02
CA GLN A 43 -8.69 8.81 5.58
C GLN A 43 -9.62 7.63 5.29
N THR A 44 -10.26 7.63 4.13
CA THR A 44 -11.22 6.59 3.73
C THR A 44 -10.83 6.01 2.39
N LEU A 45 -10.60 4.69 2.33
CA LEU A 45 -10.43 3.95 1.07
C LEU A 45 -11.80 3.50 0.54
N LEU A 46 -12.38 4.27 -0.39
CA LEU A 46 -13.59 3.88 -1.09
C LEU A 46 -13.25 2.90 -2.21
N GLY A 47 -13.65 1.63 -2.07
CA GLY A 47 -13.42 0.61 -3.07
C GLY A 47 -14.57 -0.39 -3.16
N VAL A 48 -14.96 -0.73 -4.39
CA VAL A 48 -15.99 -1.74 -4.67
C VAL A 48 -15.56 -3.14 -4.19
N THR A 49 -16.49 -4.07 -4.06
CA THR A 49 -16.17 -5.48 -3.75
C THR A 49 -15.30 -6.08 -4.87
N GLY A 50 -14.29 -6.86 -4.51
CA GLY A 50 -13.37 -7.47 -5.47
C GLY A 50 -12.24 -6.57 -5.99
N SER A 51 -12.22 -5.27 -5.67
CA SER A 51 -11.16 -4.33 -6.12
C SER A 51 -9.77 -4.55 -5.50
N GLY A 52 -9.64 -5.49 -4.57
CA GLY A 52 -8.35 -5.78 -3.92
C GLY A 52 -7.98 -4.83 -2.78
N LYS A 53 -8.95 -4.29 -2.03
CA LYS A 53 -8.70 -3.36 -0.89
C LYS A 53 -7.63 -3.85 0.09
N THR A 54 -7.59 -5.15 0.41
CA THR A 54 -6.55 -5.72 1.28
C THR A 54 -5.16 -5.55 0.68
N PHE A 55 -5.01 -5.79 -0.63
CA PHE A 55 -3.75 -5.63 -1.34
C PHE A 55 -3.34 -4.15 -1.40
N THR A 56 -4.29 -3.24 -1.64
CA THR A 56 -4.07 -1.79 -1.54
C THR A 56 -3.51 -1.41 -0.17
N VAL A 57 -4.17 -1.83 0.93
CA VAL A 57 -3.72 -1.52 2.30
C VAL A 57 -2.36 -2.14 2.62
N ALA A 58 -2.08 -3.35 2.16
CA ALA A 58 -0.76 -3.98 2.34
C ALA A 58 0.36 -3.18 1.67
N ASN A 59 0.12 -2.68 0.45
CA ASN A 59 1.08 -1.80 -0.24
C ASN A 59 1.24 -0.47 0.51
N VAL A 60 0.16 0.12 1.03
CA VAL A 60 0.28 1.33 1.88
C VAL A 60 1.17 1.06 3.10
N ILE A 61 0.98 -0.07 3.80
CA ILE A 61 1.81 -0.45 4.97
C ILE A 61 3.28 -0.61 4.57
N GLN A 62 3.57 -1.27 3.44
CA GLN A 62 4.92 -1.35 2.89
C GLN A 62 5.50 0.04 2.58
N GLU A 63 4.72 0.96 2.01
CA GLU A 63 5.23 2.28 1.66
C GLU A 63 5.53 3.15 2.88
N VAL A 64 4.68 3.10 3.91
CA VAL A 64 4.82 3.97 5.10
C VAL A 64 5.76 3.41 6.17
N GLN A 65 6.04 2.10 6.16
CA GLN A 65 6.93 1.43 7.12
C GLN A 65 6.55 1.66 8.60
N ARG A 66 5.25 1.66 8.90
CA ARG A 66 4.72 1.90 10.27
C ARG A 66 4.03 0.65 10.81
N PRO A 67 4.29 0.27 12.07
CA PRO A 67 3.48 -0.73 12.77
C PRO A 67 1.99 -0.36 12.67
N SER A 68 1.18 -1.31 12.22
CA SER A 68 -0.22 -1.07 11.86
C SER A 68 -1.12 -2.08 12.55
N ILE A 69 -2.31 -1.65 12.96
CA ILE A 69 -3.36 -2.51 13.51
C ILE A 69 -4.51 -2.57 12.50
N ILE A 70 -4.94 -3.77 12.15
CA ILE A 70 -6.13 -4.00 11.33
C ILE A 70 -7.22 -4.53 12.26
N MET A 71 -8.33 -3.80 12.37
CA MET A 71 -9.48 -4.20 13.17
C MET A 71 -10.57 -4.73 12.24
N ALA A 72 -11.01 -5.96 12.49
CA ALA A 72 -12.17 -6.56 11.85
C ALA A 72 -13.30 -6.69 12.89
N HIS A 73 -14.54 -6.65 12.42
CA HIS A 73 -15.72 -6.64 13.29
C HIS A 73 -16.17 -8.05 13.75
N ASN A 74 -15.45 -9.10 13.34
CA ASN A 74 -15.78 -10.50 13.63
C ASN A 74 -14.81 -11.10 14.63
#